data_AF-A0A9Q7ZNM7-F1
#
_entry.id   AF-A0A9Q7ZNM7-F1
#
_cell.length_a   1.000
_cell.length_b   1.000
_cell.length_c   1.000
_cell.angle_alpha   90.00
_cell.angle_beta   90.00
_cell.angle_gamma   90.00
#
_symmetry.space_group_name_H-M   'P 1'
#
loop_
_entity.id
_entity.type
_entity.pdbx_description
1 polymer ?
#
loop_
_entity_poly.entity_id
_entity_poly.type
_entity_poly.pdbx_seq_one_letter_code
_entity_poly.pdbx_strand_id
1 'polypeptide(L)'
;MDNRTSTYSPAFSIVSWIALFGGIATYLLGLWNADMQLNEKGYYFAVLVLGLFSAASYQKTVRDKYEGIPTTPIYYVTCLAAFVIAVALLVVGLWNATLLLREGANKSLI
;
A
#
# COMPACT_ATOMS: atom_id res chain seq x y z
N MET A 1 -8.89 0.65 -37.87
CA MET A 1 -8.88 0.43 -36.41
C MET A 1 -7.43 0.32 -36.01
N ASP A 2 -6.83 1.42 -35.55
CA ASP A 2 -5.41 1.45 -35.15
C ASP A 2 -5.23 0.63 -33.88
N ASN A 3 -4.62 -0.55 -34.02
CA ASN A 3 -4.21 -1.37 -32.87
C ASN A 3 -2.94 -0.73 -32.27
N ARG A 4 -3.14 0.29 -31.43
CA ARG A 4 -2.06 0.92 -30.63
C ARG A 4 -1.66 -0.05 -29.52
N THR A 5 -0.88 -1.07 -29.87
CA THR A 5 -0.16 -1.87 -28.87
C THR A 5 0.84 -0.93 -28.19
N SER A 6 0.45 -0.40 -27.03
CA SER A 6 1.33 0.35 -26.14
C SER A 6 2.58 -0.49 -25.91
N THR A 7 3.68 -0.12 -26.58
CA THR A 7 4.95 -0.82 -26.49
C THR A 7 5.56 -0.41 -25.15
N TYR A 8 5.13 -1.09 -24.08
CA TYR A 8 5.78 -0.97 -22.79
C TYR A 8 7.17 -1.58 -22.90
N SER A 9 8.20 -0.85 -22.48
CA SER A 9 9.54 -1.41 -22.37
C SER A 9 9.48 -2.62 -21.44
N PRO A 10 9.88 -3.83 -21.88
CA PRO A 10 9.87 -5.03 -21.04
C PRO A 10 10.58 -4.81 -19.70
N ALA A 11 11.61 -3.97 -19.69
CA ALA A 11 12.35 -3.58 -18.49
C ALA A 11 11.47 -2.84 -17.46
N PHE A 12 10.58 -1.94 -17.89
CA PHE A 12 9.72 -1.16 -16.99
C PHE A 12 8.66 -2.05 -16.31
N SER A 13 8.08 -2.98 -17.06
CA SER A 13 7.06 -3.91 -16.54
C SER A 13 7.65 -4.84 -15.48
N ILE A 14 8.84 -5.39 -15.75
CA ILE A 14 9.54 -6.29 -14.82
C ILE A 14 9.95 -5.55 -13.54
N VAL A 15 10.52 -4.35 -13.66
CA VAL A 15 10.90 -3.53 -12.50
C VAL A 15 9.68 -3.20 -11.63
N SER A 16 8.54 -2.87 -12.23
CA SER A 16 7.31 -2.55 -11.49
C SER A 16 6.80 -3.74 -10.67
N TRP A 17 6.85 -4.95 -11.24
CA TRP A 17 6.47 -6.18 -10.54
C TRP A 17 7.43 -6.49 -9.40
N ILE A 18 8.75 -6.40 -9.63
CA ILE A 18 9.75 -6.62 -8.59
C ILE A 18 9.59 -5.59 -7.46
N ALA A 19 9.34 -4.32 -7.79
CA ALA A 19 9.13 -3.28 -6.79
C ALA A 19 7.86 -3.54 -5.96
N LEU A 20 6.76 -3.98 -6.60
CA LEU A 20 5.51 -4.30 -5.91
C LEU A 20 5.69 -5.50 -4.96
N PHE A 21 6.16 -6.63 -5.48
CA PHE A 21 6.33 -7.84 -4.67
C PHE A 21 7.46 -7.70 -3.64
N GLY A 22 8.55 -7.05 -4.02
CA GLY A 22 9.65 -6.72 -3.12
C GLY A 22 9.19 -5.82 -1.98
N GLY A 23 8.43 -4.77 -2.27
CA GLY A 23 7.87 -3.88 -1.23
C GLY A 23 6.95 -4.62 -0.26
N ILE A 24 6.05 -5.47 -0.77
CA ILE A 24 5.17 -6.30 0.06
C ILE A 24 6.00 -7.26 0.92
N ALA A 25 6.96 -7.97 0.33
CA ALA A 25 7.79 -8.93 1.04
C ALA A 25 8.63 -8.26 2.14
N THR A 26 9.33 -7.17 1.83
CA THR A 26 10.12 -6.40 2.80
C THR A 26 9.26 -5.87 3.93
N TYR A 27 8.05 -5.38 3.63
CA TYR A 27 7.11 -4.93 4.66
C TYR A 27 6.68 -6.07 5.59
N LEU A 28 6.27 -7.21 5.03
CA LEU A 28 5.83 -8.37 5.81
C LEU A 28 6.97 -8.94 6.68
N LEU A 29 8.20 -8.97 6.15
CA LEU A 29 9.38 -9.36 6.93
C LEU A 29 9.65 -8.39 8.08
N GLY A 30 9.54 -7.09 7.86
CA GLY A 30 9.65 -6.08 8.92
C GLY A 30 8.59 -6.23 9.99
N LEU A 31 7.33 -6.48 9.58
CA LEU A 31 6.22 -6.70 10.49
C LEU A 31 6.36 -8.00 11.29
N TRP A 32 6.94 -9.04 10.68
CA TRP A 32 7.24 -10.31 11.34
C TRP A 32 8.27 -10.12 12.46
N ASN A 33 9.35 -9.36 12.17
CA ASN A 33 10.44 -9.11 13.12
C ASN A 33 10.11 -8.08 14.21
N ALA A 34 9.08 -7.25 14.02
CA ALA A 34 8.69 -6.27 15.03
C ALA A 34 8.17 -6.94 16.31
N ASP A 35 8.64 -6.54 17.48
CA ASP A 35 8.12 -7.00 18.77
C ASP A 35 6.85 -6.21 19.10
N MET A 36 5.70 -6.75 18.72
CA MET A 36 4.37 -6.12 18.83
C MET A 36 3.31 -7.18 19.13
N GLN A 37 2.22 -6.76 19.79
CA GLN A 37 1.07 -7.64 19.99
C GLN A 37 0.47 -8.11 18.67
N LEU A 38 -0.09 -9.32 18.66
CA LEU A 38 -0.67 -9.92 17.45
C LEU A 38 -1.83 -9.09 16.90
N ASN A 39 -2.58 -8.38 17.75
CA ASN A 39 -3.64 -7.46 17.32
C ASN A 39 -3.09 -6.28 16.51
N GLU A 40 -1.94 -5.72 16.92
CA GLU A 40 -1.31 -4.56 16.28
C GLU A 40 -0.70 -4.97 14.95
N LYS A 41 -0.04 -6.15 14.92
CA LYS A 41 0.44 -6.76 13.67
C LYS A 41 -0.72 -6.99 12.69
N GLY A 42 -1.85 -7.49 13.18
CA GLY A 42 -3.06 -7.68 12.37
C GLY A 42 -3.61 -6.38 11.79
N TYR A 43 -3.60 -5.29 12.58
CA TYR A 43 -4.00 -3.96 12.11
C TYR A 43 -3.13 -3.48 10.94
N TYR A 44 -1.81 -3.53 11.09
CA TYR A 44 -0.85 -3.12 10.05
C TYR A 44 -0.99 -3.95 8.77
N PHE A 45 -1.16 -5.25 8.91
CA PHE A 45 -1.42 -6.15 7.78
C PHE A 45 -2.74 -5.79 7.06
N ALA A 46 -3.82 -5.58 7.81
CA ALA A 46 -5.12 -5.22 7.24
C ALA A 46 -5.08 -3.87 6.49
N VAL A 47 -4.40 -2.86 7.05
CA VAL A 47 -4.25 -1.55 6.40
C VAL A 47 -3.40 -1.66 5.13
N LEU A 48 -2.34 -2.48 5.12
CA LEU A 48 -1.58 -2.76 3.90
C LEU A 48 -2.46 -3.39 2.82
N VAL A 49 -3.25 -4.42 3.16
CA VAL A 49 -4.15 -5.09 2.21
C VAL A 49 -5.21 -4.13 1.68
N LEU A 50 -5.77 -3.29 2.55
CA LEU A 50 -6.72 -2.24 2.16
C LEU A 50 -6.09 -1.25 1.17
N GLY A 51 -4.87 -0.80 1.44
CA GLY A 51 -4.12 0.07 0.53
C GLY A 51 -3.86 -0.56 -0.84
N LEU A 52 -3.41 -1.81 -0.87
CA LEU A 52 -3.20 -2.58 -2.11
C LEU A 52 -4.49 -2.79 -2.90
N PHE A 53 -5.58 -3.15 -2.23
CA PHE A 53 -6.89 -3.30 -2.86
C PHE A 53 -7.38 -1.98 -3.47
N SER A 54 -7.23 -0.87 -2.74
CA SER A 54 -7.61 0.44 -3.23
C SER A 54 -6.75 0.91 -4.41
N ALA A 55 -5.42 0.70 -4.33
CA ALA A 55 -4.49 1.01 -5.41
C ALA A 55 -4.77 0.20 -6.68
N ALA A 56 -5.01 -1.11 -6.54
CA ALA A 56 -5.35 -1.98 -7.67
C ALA A 56 -6.70 -1.60 -8.29
N SER A 57 -7.68 -1.22 -7.48
CA SER A 57 -8.97 -0.72 -7.97
C SER A 57 -8.81 0.61 -8.71
N TYR A 58 -8.01 1.52 -8.16
CA TYR A 58 -7.68 2.80 -8.80
C TYR A 58 -6.97 2.61 -10.14
N GLN A 59 -5.97 1.71 -10.21
CA GLN A 59 -5.26 1.38 -11.45
C GLN A 59 -6.21 0.82 -12.53
N LYS A 60 -7.17 -0.03 -12.15
CA LYS A 60 -8.22 -0.52 -13.07
C LYS A 60 -9.07 0.63 -13.58
N THR A 61 -9.59 1.48 -12.71
CA THR A 61 -10.41 2.63 -13.12
C THR A 61 -9.67 3.59 -14.03
N VAL A 62 -8.38 3.83 -13.78
CA VAL A 62 -7.53 4.66 -14.64
C VAL A 62 -7.38 4.03 -16.03
N ARG A 63 -7.11 2.72 -16.11
CA ARG A 63 -7.08 1.99 -17.39
C ARG A 63 -8.42 2.07 -18.11
N ASP A 64 -9.52 1.81 -17.40
CA ASP A 64 -10.88 1.82 -17.95
C ASP A 64 -11.24 3.22 -18.50
N LYS A 65 -10.78 4.31 -17.85
CA LYS A 65 -10.88 5.68 -18.38
C LYS A 65 -10.12 5.88 -19.70
N TYR A 66 -8.93 5.32 -19.82
CA TYR A 66 -8.15 5.39 -21.08
C TYR A 66 -8.77 4.55 -22.20
N GLU A 67 -9.43 3.44 -21.86
CA GLU A 67 -10.12 2.56 -22.81
C GLU A 67 -11.52 3.06 -23.18
N GLY A 68 -11.99 4.18 -22.60
CA GLY A 68 -13.29 4.79 -22.90
C GLY A 68 -14.48 4.06 -22.26
N ILE A 69 -14.23 3.19 -21.28
CA ILE A 69 -15.27 2.51 -20.50
C ILE A 69 -15.88 3.53 -19.52
N PRO A 70 -17.22 3.64 -19.43
CA PRO A 70 -17.86 4.60 -18.53
C PRO A 70 -17.51 4.29 -17.07
N THR A 71 -16.82 5.22 -16.42
CA THR A 71 -16.44 5.12 -15.01
C THR A 71 -17.09 6.25 -14.22
N THR A 72 -17.57 5.94 -13.01
CA THR A 72 -18.19 6.95 -12.16
C THR A 72 -17.11 7.82 -11.51
N PRO A 73 -17.18 9.17 -11.60
CA PRO A 73 -16.19 10.07 -10.99
C PRO A 73 -16.04 9.84 -9.50
N ILE A 74 -17.14 9.55 -8.81
CA ILE A 74 -17.19 9.29 -7.36
C ILE A 74 -16.36 8.05 -6.98
N TYR A 75 -16.38 6.99 -7.79
CA TYR A 75 -15.65 5.75 -7.51
C TYR A 75 -14.12 5.96 -7.54
N TYR A 76 -13.63 6.73 -8.52
CA TYR A 76 -12.21 7.08 -8.60
C TYR A 76 -11.75 7.89 -7.38
N VAL A 77 -12.57 8.86 -6.93
CA VAL A 77 -12.26 9.69 -5.76
C VAL A 77 -12.27 8.87 -4.47
N THR A 78 -13.24 7.96 -4.30
CA THR A 78 -13.31 7.11 -3.10
C THR A 78 -12.14 6.13 -3.02
N CYS A 79 -11.71 5.52 -4.13
CA CYS A 79 -10.51 4.69 -4.15
C CYS A 79 -9.24 5.51 -3.85
N LEU A 80 -9.12 6.72 -4.40
CA LEU A 80 -7.96 7.57 -4.10
C LEU A 80 -7.94 7.99 -2.62
N ALA A 81 -9.08 8.40 -2.08
CA ALA A 81 -9.21 8.75 -0.66
C ALA A 81 -8.86 7.56 0.25
N ALA A 82 -9.42 6.37 -0.02
CA ALA A 82 -9.13 5.16 0.74
C ALA A 82 -7.65 4.78 0.68
N PHE A 83 -7.00 4.95 -0.47
CA PHE A 83 -5.56 4.70 -0.61
C PHE A 83 -4.72 5.69 0.24
N VAL A 84 -5.04 6.98 0.18
CA VAL A 84 -4.34 8.02 0.97
C VAL A 84 -4.53 7.78 2.47
N ILE A 85 -5.75 7.44 2.89
CA ILE A 85 -6.04 7.12 4.30
C ILE A 85 -5.25 5.89 4.75
N ALA A 86 -5.19 4.83 3.94
CA ALA A 86 -4.42 3.63 4.28
C ALA A 86 -2.92 3.95 4.45
N VAL A 87 -2.34 4.74 3.55
CA VAL A 87 -0.93 5.18 3.66
C VAL A 87 -0.72 6.05 4.91
N ALA A 88 -1.63 6.99 5.18
CA ALA A 88 -1.54 7.85 6.36
C ALA A 88 -1.62 7.03 7.66
N LEU A 89 -2.55 6.09 7.75
CA LEU A 89 -2.68 5.20 8.93
C LEU A 89 -1.45 4.31 9.11
N LEU A 90 -0.84 3.84 8.03
CA LEU A 90 0.44 3.11 8.09
C LEU A 90 1.56 3.96 8.67
N VAL A 91 1.71 5.20 8.19
CA VAL A 91 2.75 6.13 8.65
C VAL A 91 2.54 6.53 10.10
N VAL A 92 1.31 6.91 10.46
CA VAL A 92 0.95 7.33 11.82
C VAL A 92 1.05 6.16 12.79
N GLY A 93 0.58 4.97 12.41
CA GLY A 93 0.73 3.78 13.22
C GLY A 93 2.20 3.48 13.49
N LEU A 94 3.03 3.43 12.45
CA LEU A 94 4.45 3.12 12.60
C LEU A 94 5.20 4.16 13.45
N TRP A 95 4.84 5.45 13.32
CA TRP A 95 5.38 6.51 14.16
C TRP A 95 5.01 6.31 15.64
N ASN A 96 3.74 6.02 15.94
CA ASN A 96 3.29 5.75 17.31
C ASN A 96 3.97 4.51 17.90
N ALA A 97 4.04 3.43 17.13
CA ALA A 97 4.74 2.21 17.51
C ALA A 97 6.21 2.45 17.88
N THR A 98 6.91 3.28 17.10
CA THR A 98 8.32 3.60 17.35
C THR A 98 8.50 4.42 18.63
N LEU A 99 7.58 5.34 18.91
CA LEU A 99 7.60 6.14 20.14
C LEU A 99 7.35 5.27 21.39
N LEU A 100 6.39 4.36 21.32
CA LEU A 100 6.07 3.44 22.44
C LEU A 100 7.25 2.49 22.76
N LEU A 101 7.91 1.94 21.74
CA LEU A 101 9.11 1.14 21.92
C LEU A 101 10.25 1.94 22.59
N ARG A 102 10.41 3.22 22.22
CA ARG A 102 11.45 4.10 22.78
C ARG A 102 11.18 4.48 24.23
N GLU A 103 9.94 4.78 24.60
CA GLU A 103 9.56 5.07 25.99
C GLU A 103 9.64 3.83 26.89
N GLY A 104 9.24 2.66 26.38
CA GLY A 104 9.38 1.39 27.09
C GLY A 104 10.84 1.04 27.39
N ALA A 105 11.75 1.23 26.43
CA ALA A 105 13.18 1.00 26.63
C ALA A 105 13.81 1.95 27.67
N ASN A 106 13.40 3.22 27.67
CA ASN A 106 13.92 4.22 28.62
C ASN A 106 13.50 3.92 30.07
N LYS A 107 12.29 3.38 30.29
CA LYS A 107 11.76 3.06 31.62
C LYS A 107 12.35 1.79 32.25
N SER A 108 13.01 0.94 31.45
CA SER A 108 13.70 -0.28 31.92
C SER A 108 15.13 -0.02 32.41
N LEU A 109 15.68 1.17 32.10
CA LEU A 109 17.07 1.57 32.42
C LEU A 109 17.16 2.56 33.60
N ILE A 110 16.06 2.78 34.32
CA ILE A 110 15.94 3.59 35.54
C ILE A 110 15.27 2.75 36.62
#